data_AF-A0A5J4RGG8-F1
#
_entry.id   AF-A0A5J4RGG8-F1
#
_cell.length_a   1.000
_cell.length_b   1.000
_cell.length_c   1.000
_cell.angle_alpha   90.00
_cell.angle_beta   90.00
_cell.angle_gamma   90.00
#
_symmetry.space_group_name_H-M   'P 1'
#
loop_
_entity.id
_entity.type
_entity.pdbx_description
1 polymer ?
#
loop_
_entity_poly.entity_id
_entity_poly.type
_entity_poly.pdbx_seq_one_letter_code
_entity_poly.pdbx_strand_id
1 'polypeptide(L)'
;MEKVLEKMLNSVLVIPSQKDLISRLTSLCENYAKTINRHKVEDCVSAFICGMTNTTLRSYIIKQYSEQFSENVKLAPVVYKILSEYVVHMLIVDPDEQYDDTDRMIYSLIVRNMMVFRKNSYNQLYTPEFIVSLYPFSDSYREGKSHIEDCSEKQITPDIFVSENFDDMGLTLEDLFNEIKQLAQRAAKLEYQELINGIKSKGIEDPFVLAYYAADILAINPEWKYVDANPVKTLVDILPASRKKMKLENIKLKLKDSEWYTTYDVQSKSSLLLNYIEGSNMINEIGELQLSDLEFAIYMYYEFFLEELITD
;
A
#
# COMPACT_ATOMS: atom_id res chain seq x y z
N MET A 1 2.92 -23.83 -6.62
CA MET A 1 1.73 -23.30 -5.92
C MET A 1 1.16 -24.28 -4.90
N GLU A 2 0.78 -25.51 -5.25
CA GLU A 2 0.23 -26.49 -4.28
C GLU A 2 1.07 -26.73 -3.01
N LYS A 3 2.40 -26.82 -3.13
CA LYS A 3 3.32 -27.00 -1.98
C LYS A 3 3.29 -25.82 -0.99
N VAL A 4 2.99 -24.61 -1.48
CA VAL A 4 2.86 -23.41 -0.64
C VAL A 4 1.58 -23.50 0.18
N LEU A 5 0.45 -23.82 -0.48
CA LEU A 5 -0.83 -24.02 0.23
C LEU A 5 -0.75 -25.18 1.23
N GLU A 6 -0.13 -26.30 0.85
CA GLU A 6 0.10 -27.43 1.76
C GLU A 6 0.84 -26.99 3.03
N LYS A 7 1.92 -26.23 2.88
CA LYS A 7 2.71 -25.73 4.02
C LYS A 7 1.91 -24.73 4.88
N MET A 8 1.17 -23.81 4.25
CA MET A 8 0.31 -22.88 4.96
C MET A 8 -0.78 -23.61 5.77
N LEU A 9 -1.47 -24.58 5.19
CA LEU A 9 -2.50 -25.37 5.88
C LEU A 9 -1.94 -26.21 7.02
N ASN A 10 -0.77 -26.83 6.82
CA ASN A 10 -0.12 -27.65 7.84
C ASN A 10 0.39 -26.83 9.04
N SER A 11 0.55 -25.51 8.89
CA SER A 11 0.92 -24.64 10.02
C SER A 11 -0.22 -24.39 11.01
N VAL A 12 -1.48 -24.58 10.59
CA VAL A 12 -2.67 -24.30 11.40
C VAL A 12 -3.55 -25.51 11.68
N LEU A 13 -3.41 -26.59 10.91
CA LEU A 13 -4.20 -27.81 11.07
C LEU A 13 -3.41 -28.87 11.84
N VAL A 14 -4.04 -29.45 12.86
CA VAL A 14 -3.49 -30.58 13.62
C VAL A 14 -3.43 -31.85 12.79
N ILE A 15 -4.40 -32.03 11.88
CA ILE A 15 -4.47 -33.16 10.95
C ILE A 15 -4.16 -32.62 9.56
N PRO A 16 -3.08 -33.08 8.90
CA PRO A 16 -2.75 -32.67 7.54
C PRO A 16 -3.90 -32.96 6.58
N SER A 17 -4.15 -32.03 5.66
CA SER A 17 -5.17 -32.22 4.63
C SER A 17 -4.74 -33.29 3.63
N GLN A 18 -5.69 -34.04 3.08
CA GLN A 18 -5.40 -34.99 2.01
C GLN A 18 -4.89 -34.25 0.77
N LYS A 19 -3.91 -34.83 0.08
CA LYS A 19 -3.30 -34.21 -1.12
C LYS A 19 -4.32 -33.85 -2.20
N ASP A 20 -5.33 -34.69 -2.38
CA ASP A 20 -6.43 -34.44 -3.32
C ASP A 20 -7.21 -33.16 -2.97
N LEU A 21 -7.53 -32.96 -1.68
CA LEU A 21 -8.19 -31.74 -1.22
C LEU A 21 -7.31 -30.50 -1.45
N ILE A 22 -6.01 -30.59 -1.20
CA ILE A 22 -5.08 -29.47 -1.40
C ILE A 22 -5.00 -29.09 -2.88
N SER A 23 -4.93 -30.07 -3.78
CA SER A 23 -4.90 -29.83 -5.23
C SER A 23 -6.19 -29.15 -5.71
N ARG A 24 -7.35 -29.66 -5.27
CA ARG A 24 -8.65 -29.04 -5.59
C ARG A 24 -8.77 -27.62 -5.08
N LEU A 25 -8.39 -27.37 -3.83
CA LEU A 25 -8.42 -26.01 -3.25
C LEU A 25 -7.44 -25.06 -3.95
N THR A 26 -6.27 -25.56 -4.36
CA THR A 26 -5.29 -24.78 -5.13
C THR A 26 -5.91 -24.30 -6.44
N SER A 27 -6.49 -25.22 -7.22
CA SER A 27 -7.13 -24.87 -8.50
C SER A 27 -8.29 -23.89 -8.32
N LEU A 28 -9.11 -24.05 -7.28
CA LEU A 28 -10.18 -23.10 -6.99
C LEU A 28 -9.65 -21.71 -6.62
N CYS A 29 -8.59 -21.63 -5.81
CA CYS A 29 -7.96 -20.36 -5.48
C CYS A 29 -7.34 -19.69 -6.71
N GLU A 30 -6.71 -20.46 -7.61
CA GLU A 30 -6.13 -19.93 -8.85
C GLU A 30 -7.22 -19.34 -9.74
N ASN A 31 -8.34 -20.05 -9.90
CA ASN A 31 -9.49 -19.56 -10.65
C ASN A 31 -10.13 -18.33 -10.01
N TYR A 32 -10.21 -18.28 -8.68
CA TYR A 32 -10.69 -17.11 -7.97
C TYR A 32 -9.78 -15.90 -8.24
N ALA A 33 -8.47 -16.06 -8.06
CA ALA A 33 -7.47 -15.00 -8.23
C ALA A 33 -7.52 -14.34 -9.61
N LYS A 34 -7.85 -15.09 -10.67
CA LYS A 34 -8.01 -14.56 -12.04
C LYS A 34 -9.22 -13.63 -12.23
N THR A 35 -10.20 -13.66 -11.32
CA THR A 35 -11.50 -12.99 -11.49
C THR A 35 -11.77 -11.93 -10.44
N ILE A 36 -10.83 -11.74 -9.51
CA ILE A 36 -11.01 -10.79 -8.43
C ILE A 36 -10.51 -9.40 -8.78
N ASN A 37 -11.22 -8.41 -8.27
CA ASN A 37 -10.82 -7.01 -8.31
C ASN A 37 -10.16 -6.64 -6.97
N ARG A 38 -9.62 -5.42 -6.92
CA ARG A 38 -8.93 -4.87 -5.74
C ARG A 38 -9.72 -5.00 -4.43
N HIS A 39 -11.02 -4.71 -4.41
CA HIS A 39 -11.85 -4.82 -3.21
C HIS A 39 -11.90 -6.26 -2.65
N LYS A 40 -11.98 -7.26 -3.53
CA LYS A 40 -11.92 -8.67 -3.10
C LYS A 40 -10.53 -9.05 -2.59
N VAL A 41 -9.47 -8.39 -3.05
CA VAL A 41 -8.12 -8.54 -2.48
C VAL A 41 -8.08 -7.96 -1.07
N GLU A 42 -8.64 -6.76 -0.84
CA GLU A 42 -8.76 -6.16 0.49
C GLU A 42 -9.54 -7.04 1.47
N ASP A 43 -10.62 -7.69 1.00
CA ASP A 43 -11.36 -8.68 1.78
C ASP A 43 -10.49 -9.89 2.16
N CYS A 44 -9.62 -10.34 1.24
CA CYS A 44 -8.69 -11.43 1.51
C CYS A 44 -7.65 -11.01 2.56
N VAL A 45 -7.03 -9.84 2.39
CA VAL A 45 -6.03 -9.31 3.32
C VAL A 45 -6.62 -9.11 4.70
N SER A 46 -7.82 -8.51 4.78
CA SER A 46 -8.59 -8.36 6.00
C SER A 46 -8.87 -9.68 6.72
N ALA A 47 -9.15 -10.75 5.97
CA ALA A 47 -9.47 -12.03 6.57
C ALA A 47 -8.26 -12.71 7.21
N PHE A 48 -7.08 -12.66 6.58
CA PHE A 48 -5.90 -13.31 7.16
C PHE A 48 -5.15 -12.42 8.16
N ILE A 49 -5.14 -11.09 7.96
CA ILE A 49 -4.51 -10.16 8.90
C ILE A 49 -5.42 -9.89 10.08
N CYS A 50 -6.66 -9.45 9.88
CA CYS A 50 -7.55 -9.05 10.97
C CYS A 50 -8.37 -10.24 11.52
N GLY A 51 -8.30 -11.40 10.88
CA GLY A 51 -9.04 -12.59 11.30
C GLY A 51 -10.53 -12.53 10.95
N MET A 52 -10.93 -11.60 10.08
CA MET A 52 -12.31 -11.43 9.63
C MET A 52 -12.76 -12.60 8.74
N THR A 53 -14.07 -12.72 8.53
CA THR A 53 -14.62 -13.75 7.64
C THR A 53 -14.72 -13.17 6.23
N ASN A 54 -13.97 -13.72 5.28
CA ASN A 54 -14.18 -13.45 3.85
C ASN A 54 -15.35 -14.29 3.33
N THR A 55 -16.56 -13.72 3.40
CA THR A 55 -17.80 -14.38 2.96
C THR A 55 -17.82 -14.61 1.45
N THR A 56 -17.21 -13.71 0.67
CA THR A 56 -17.12 -13.80 -0.79
C THR A 56 -16.29 -15.01 -1.22
N LEU A 57 -15.05 -15.12 -0.75
CA LEU A 57 -14.18 -16.26 -1.03
C LEU A 57 -14.80 -17.56 -0.51
N ARG A 58 -15.34 -17.56 0.72
CA ARG A 58 -15.99 -18.74 1.28
C ARG A 58 -17.15 -19.23 0.40
N SER A 59 -18.02 -18.32 -0.02
CA SER A 59 -19.17 -18.66 -0.86
C SER A 59 -18.72 -19.16 -2.23
N TYR A 60 -17.69 -18.55 -2.80
CA TYR A 60 -17.06 -19.00 -4.04
C TYR A 60 -16.53 -20.43 -3.92
N ILE A 61 -15.70 -20.71 -2.91
CA ILE A 61 -15.10 -22.05 -2.70
C ILE A 61 -16.20 -23.11 -2.53
N ILE A 62 -17.20 -22.87 -1.68
CA ILE A 62 -18.28 -23.84 -1.45
C ILE A 62 -19.05 -24.13 -2.74
N LYS A 63 -19.42 -23.07 -3.48
CA LYS A 63 -20.18 -23.19 -4.72
C LYS A 63 -19.36 -23.93 -5.79
N GLN A 64 -18.14 -23.47 -6.05
CA GLN A 64 -17.31 -24.02 -7.12
C GLN A 64 -16.80 -25.42 -6.82
N TYR A 65 -16.55 -25.76 -5.55
CA TYR A 65 -16.22 -27.12 -5.18
C TYR A 65 -17.37 -28.09 -5.51
N SER A 66 -18.62 -27.69 -5.20
CA SER A 66 -19.81 -28.47 -5.55
C SER A 66 -20.00 -28.62 -7.05
N GLU A 67 -19.85 -27.53 -7.80
CA GLU A 67 -20.05 -27.52 -9.25
C GLU A 67 -18.96 -28.32 -10.00
N GLN A 68 -17.69 -28.22 -9.58
CA GLN A 68 -16.58 -28.86 -10.29
C GLN A 68 -16.35 -30.31 -9.89
N PHE A 69 -16.63 -30.68 -8.63
CA PHE A 69 -16.32 -32.00 -8.10
C PHE A 69 -17.55 -32.83 -7.72
N SER A 70 -18.76 -32.29 -7.89
CA SER A 70 -20.02 -32.97 -7.51
C SER A 70 -20.08 -33.42 -6.05
N GLU A 71 -19.39 -32.68 -5.17
CA GLU A 71 -19.21 -33.00 -3.75
C GLU A 71 -19.39 -31.75 -2.89
N ASN A 72 -19.84 -31.91 -1.64
CA ASN A 72 -19.89 -30.79 -0.69
C ASN A 72 -18.64 -30.76 0.17
N VAL A 73 -17.99 -29.60 0.25
CA VAL A 73 -16.83 -29.39 1.12
C VAL A 73 -17.24 -28.72 2.44
N LYS A 74 -16.73 -29.23 3.56
CA LYS A 74 -16.90 -28.61 4.87
C LYS A 74 -15.52 -28.32 5.48
N LEU A 75 -15.08 -27.08 5.31
CA LEU A 75 -13.80 -26.60 5.84
C LEU A 75 -13.99 -25.84 7.16
N ALA A 76 -13.01 -25.95 8.05
CA ALA A 76 -12.97 -25.16 9.27
C ALA A 76 -12.80 -23.66 8.95
N PRO A 77 -13.33 -22.73 9.77
CA PRO A 77 -13.21 -21.29 9.51
C PRO A 77 -11.78 -20.79 9.28
N VAL A 78 -10.81 -21.36 10.00
CA VAL A 78 -9.38 -21.02 9.85
C VAL A 78 -8.85 -21.32 8.44
N VAL A 79 -9.35 -22.38 7.79
CA VAL A 79 -8.93 -22.76 6.44
C VAL A 79 -9.26 -21.65 5.45
N TYR A 80 -10.43 -21.01 5.55
CA TYR A 80 -10.78 -19.91 4.65
C TYR A 80 -9.87 -18.69 4.80
N LYS A 81 -9.35 -18.45 6.01
CA LYS A 81 -8.38 -17.37 6.24
C LYS A 81 -7.04 -17.70 5.60
N ILE A 82 -6.61 -18.95 5.70
CA ILE A 82 -5.42 -19.43 4.97
C ILE A 82 -5.62 -19.34 3.47
N LEU A 83 -6.79 -19.70 2.94
CA LEU A 83 -7.07 -19.58 1.52
C LEU A 83 -7.06 -18.11 1.07
N SER A 84 -7.50 -17.17 1.92
CA SER A 84 -7.36 -15.74 1.65
C SER A 84 -5.90 -15.29 1.58
N GLU A 85 -5.07 -15.73 2.52
CA GLU A 85 -3.63 -15.46 2.50
C GLU A 85 -2.96 -16.06 1.26
N TYR A 86 -3.32 -17.29 0.93
CA TYR A 86 -2.81 -17.99 -0.23
C TYR A 86 -3.15 -17.26 -1.53
N VAL A 87 -4.41 -16.84 -1.73
CA VAL A 87 -4.83 -16.05 -2.90
C VAL A 87 -3.98 -14.79 -3.05
N VAL A 88 -3.76 -14.05 -1.95
CA VAL A 88 -2.93 -12.84 -1.95
C VAL A 88 -1.46 -13.17 -2.26
N HIS A 89 -0.95 -14.27 -1.72
CA HIS A 89 0.40 -14.75 -2.05
C HIS A 89 0.54 -15.05 -3.54
N MET A 90 -0.44 -15.67 -4.19
CA MET A 90 -0.36 -15.94 -5.63
C MET A 90 -0.31 -14.63 -6.42
N LEU A 91 -1.19 -13.69 -6.09
CA LEU A 91 -1.28 -12.40 -6.78
C LEU A 91 -0.03 -11.53 -6.63
N ILE A 92 0.82 -11.76 -5.64
CA ILE A 92 2.02 -10.96 -5.40
C ILE A 92 3.28 -11.72 -5.85
N VAL A 93 3.41 -12.99 -5.46
CA VAL A 93 4.67 -13.75 -5.52
C VAL A 93 4.74 -14.68 -6.73
N ASP A 94 3.60 -15.09 -7.30
CA ASP A 94 3.61 -16.01 -8.44
C ASP A 94 4.14 -15.30 -9.70
N PRO A 95 5.20 -15.83 -10.35
CA PRO A 95 5.80 -15.21 -11.53
C PRO A 95 5.03 -15.44 -12.85
N ASP A 96 3.87 -16.10 -12.83
CA ASP A 96 3.06 -16.23 -14.04
C ASP A 96 2.69 -14.84 -14.59
N GLU A 97 2.98 -14.59 -15.89
CA GLU A 97 2.80 -13.34 -16.65
C GLU A 97 1.35 -12.80 -16.71
N GLN A 98 0.42 -13.39 -15.95
CA GLN A 98 -1.00 -13.05 -15.96
C GLN A 98 -1.35 -11.82 -15.12
N TYR A 99 -0.45 -11.35 -14.25
CA TYR A 99 -0.73 -10.23 -13.34
C TYR A 99 0.22 -9.07 -13.61
N ASP A 100 -0.36 -7.90 -13.86
CA ASP A 100 0.38 -6.66 -14.09
C ASP A 100 1.26 -6.32 -12.88
N ASP A 101 2.50 -5.90 -13.11
CA ASP A 101 3.43 -5.59 -12.03
C ASP A 101 2.93 -4.43 -11.14
N THR A 102 2.10 -3.53 -11.70
CA THR A 102 1.43 -2.47 -10.94
C THR A 102 0.42 -3.03 -9.95
N ASP A 103 -0.40 -4.00 -10.35
CA ASP A 103 -1.36 -4.68 -9.49
C ASP A 103 -0.64 -5.44 -8.37
N ARG A 104 0.45 -6.13 -8.69
CA ARG A 104 1.28 -6.85 -7.72
C ARG A 104 1.87 -5.90 -6.67
N MET A 105 2.37 -4.74 -7.10
CA MET A 105 2.83 -3.67 -6.21
C MET A 105 1.70 -3.15 -5.33
N ILE A 106 0.53 -2.88 -5.92
CA ILE A 106 -0.68 -2.44 -5.19
C ILE A 106 -1.08 -3.44 -4.11
N TYR A 107 -1.12 -4.73 -4.42
CA TYR A 107 -1.50 -5.77 -3.47
C TYR A 107 -0.45 -5.92 -2.35
N SER A 108 0.84 -5.84 -2.69
CA SER A 108 1.93 -5.77 -1.71
C SER A 108 1.75 -4.59 -0.74
N LEU A 109 1.36 -3.42 -1.25
CA LEU A 109 1.09 -2.24 -0.41
C LEU A 109 -0.15 -2.41 0.48
N ILE A 110 -1.24 -3.01 -0.02
CA ILE A 110 -2.44 -3.31 0.79
C ILE A 110 -2.07 -4.20 1.97
N VAL A 111 -1.28 -5.26 1.74
CA VAL A 111 -0.78 -6.14 2.81
C VAL A 111 0.05 -5.34 3.80
N ARG A 112 1.02 -4.55 3.33
CA ARG A 112 1.90 -3.74 4.18
C ARG A 112 1.13 -2.75 5.06
N ASN A 113 0.11 -2.10 4.50
CA ASN A 113 -0.73 -1.13 5.21
C ASN A 113 -1.59 -1.81 6.29
N MET A 114 -2.25 -2.92 5.96
CA MET A 114 -3.08 -3.64 6.93
C MET A 114 -2.27 -4.30 8.05
N MET A 115 -0.97 -4.57 7.85
CA MET A 115 -0.10 -5.10 8.90
C MET A 115 0.09 -4.15 10.10
N VAL A 116 -0.35 -2.88 10.01
CA VAL A 116 -0.43 -1.99 11.17
C VAL A 116 -1.26 -2.58 12.32
N PHE A 117 -2.32 -3.32 12.00
CA PHE A 117 -3.17 -4.00 13.00
C PHE A 117 -2.40 -5.07 13.79
N ARG A 118 -1.22 -5.47 13.32
CA ARG A 118 -0.37 -6.52 13.91
C ARG A 118 0.99 -6.01 14.40
N LYS A 119 1.18 -4.69 14.51
CA LYS A 119 2.45 -4.01 14.87
C LYS A 119 3.16 -4.53 16.13
N ASN A 120 2.49 -5.23 17.04
CA ASN A 120 3.09 -5.90 18.21
C ASN A 120 2.52 -7.31 18.45
N SER A 121 1.88 -7.89 17.44
CA SER A 121 1.13 -9.15 17.55
C SER A 121 1.29 -10.02 16.30
N TYR A 122 2.47 -9.97 15.67
CA TYR A 122 2.85 -10.81 14.52
C TYR A 122 2.69 -12.32 14.81
N ASN A 123 2.86 -12.74 16.06
CA ASN A 123 2.62 -14.10 16.52
C ASN A 123 1.13 -14.53 16.48
N GLN A 124 0.20 -13.60 16.26
CA GLN A 124 -1.23 -13.89 16.09
C GLN A 124 -1.60 -14.15 14.63
N LEU A 125 -0.66 -13.95 13.69
CA LEU A 125 -0.85 -14.36 12.31
C LEU A 125 -0.76 -15.87 12.21
N TYR A 126 -1.56 -16.43 11.31
CA TYR A 126 -1.63 -17.86 11.12
C TYR A 126 -0.38 -18.40 10.42
N THR A 127 0.10 -17.73 9.37
CA THR A 127 1.30 -18.16 8.63
C THR A 127 2.36 -17.04 8.50
N PRO A 128 2.92 -16.54 9.62
CA PRO A 128 3.80 -15.36 9.63
C PRO A 128 5.05 -15.49 8.75
N GLU A 129 5.49 -16.72 8.48
CA GLU A 129 6.63 -17.03 7.62
C GLU A 129 6.42 -16.66 6.13
N PHE A 130 5.18 -16.56 5.66
CA PHE A 130 4.87 -16.18 4.26
C PHE A 130 4.66 -14.68 4.08
N ILE A 131 4.44 -13.94 5.17
CA ILE A 131 4.22 -12.50 5.15
C ILE A 131 5.45 -11.76 4.62
N VAL A 132 6.65 -12.21 5.02
CA VAL A 132 7.91 -11.57 4.63
C VAL A 132 8.12 -11.63 3.12
N SER A 133 7.63 -12.65 2.42
CA SER A 133 7.71 -12.72 0.95
C SER A 133 6.73 -11.81 0.22
N LEU A 134 5.73 -11.25 0.91
CA LEU A 134 4.74 -10.36 0.29
C LEU A 134 5.19 -8.90 0.22
N TYR A 135 6.19 -8.50 1.02
CA TYR A 135 6.69 -7.11 1.10
C TYR A 135 7.70 -6.69 0.02
N PRO A 136 8.68 -7.54 -0.39
CA PRO A 136 9.81 -7.09 -1.18
C PRO A 136 9.42 -6.66 -2.58
N PHE A 137 8.24 -7.04 -3.07
CA PHE A 137 7.83 -6.71 -4.44
C PHE A 137 7.68 -5.20 -4.64
N SER A 138 7.11 -4.46 -3.67
CA SER A 138 7.05 -3.00 -3.78
C SER A 138 8.43 -2.36 -3.79
N ASP A 139 9.38 -2.92 -3.05
CA ASP A 139 10.75 -2.37 -2.94
C ASP A 139 11.58 -2.75 -4.18
N SER A 140 11.46 -3.99 -4.68
CA SER A 140 12.16 -4.52 -5.86
C SER A 140 11.64 -3.92 -7.17
N TYR A 141 10.32 -3.67 -7.28
CA TYR A 141 9.73 -2.94 -8.40
C TYR A 141 10.28 -1.51 -8.49
N ARG A 142 10.46 -0.85 -7.34
CA ARG A 142 11.06 0.49 -7.25
C ARG A 142 12.55 0.47 -7.59
N GLU A 143 13.29 -0.53 -7.11
CA GLU A 143 14.73 -0.69 -7.38
C GLU A 143 15.01 -1.03 -8.85
N GLY A 144 14.23 -1.92 -9.47
CA GLY A 144 14.37 -2.32 -10.88
C GLY A 144 13.97 -1.24 -11.89
N LYS A 145 13.09 -0.31 -11.49
CA LYS A 145 12.75 0.90 -12.25
C LYS A 145 13.66 2.10 -11.88
N SER A 146 14.57 1.96 -10.90
CA SER A 146 15.49 3.03 -10.49
C SER A 146 16.92 2.81 -11.03
N HIS A 147 17.21 3.34 -12.20
CA HIS A 147 18.59 3.58 -12.66
C HIS A 147 18.66 4.90 -13.44
N ILE A 148 19.53 5.82 -12.99
CA ILE A 148 19.65 7.16 -13.57
C ILE A 148 21.12 7.62 -13.54
N GLU A 149 21.65 7.95 -14.72
CA GLU A 149 22.72 8.94 -14.94
C GLU A 149 22.09 10.24 -15.51
N ASP A 150 21.46 11.02 -14.64
CA ASP A 150 21.85 12.38 -14.39
C ASP A 150 21.95 13.36 -15.64
N CYS A 151 20.91 14.17 -15.95
CA CYS A 151 20.98 15.50 -16.64
C CYS A 151 19.81 16.49 -16.30
N SER A 152 19.88 17.81 -16.58
CA SER A 152 19.06 18.91 -15.97
C SER A 152 18.26 19.93 -16.87
N GLU A 153 17.00 19.69 -17.31
CA GLU A 153 16.09 20.78 -17.81
C GLU A 153 14.58 20.39 -17.98
N LYS A 154 13.65 21.34 -17.75
CA LYS A 154 12.22 21.14 -17.31
C LYS A 154 11.11 21.66 -18.25
N GLN A 155 10.87 21.07 -19.42
CA GLN A 155 9.69 21.44 -20.26
C GLN A 155 8.88 20.26 -20.83
N ILE A 156 9.18 19.03 -20.39
CA ILE A 156 8.69 17.78 -21.03
C ILE A 156 8.01 16.85 -20.00
N THR A 157 7.83 17.35 -18.78
CA THR A 157 7.26 16.66 -17.61
C THR A 157 5.73 16.84 -17.57
N PRO A 158 4.89 15.83 -17.27
CA PRO A 158 5.17 14.47 -16.77
C PRO A 158 5.12 13.36 -17.83
N ASP A 159 4.68 13.65 -19.05
CA ASP A 159 4.42 12.66 -20.11
C ASP A 159 5.69 11.85 -20.48
N ILE A 160 6.87 12.47 -20.37
CA ILE A 160 8.14 11.77 -20.59
C ILE A 160 8.44 10.71 -19.52
N PHE A 161 7.91 10.84 -18.31
CA PHE A 161 8.14 9.88 -17.24
C PHE A 161 7.40 8.55 -17.50
N VAL A 162 6.23 8.61 -18.13
CA VAL A 162 5.39 7.44 -18.41
C VAL A 162 5.60 6.85 -19.81
N SER A 163 6.13 7.63 -20.75
CA SER A 163 6.37 7.19 -22.13
C SER A 163 7.66 6.38 -22.28
N GLU A 164 7.73 5.48 -23.27
CA GLU A 164 8.94 4.69 -23.58
C GLU A 164 9.74 5.26 -24.75
N ASN A 165 9.10 6.08 -25.58
CA ASN A 165 9.71 6.77 -26.71
C ASN A 165 8.95 8.08 -27.03
N PHE A 166 9.45 8.86 -27.99
CA PHE A 166 8.80 10.10 -28.41
C PHE A 166 7.49 9.88 -29.19
N ASP A 167 7.35 8.75 -29.89
CA ASP A 167 6.13 8.43 -30.64
C ASP A 167 4.94 8.23 -29.69
N ASP A 168 5.17 7.65 -28.51
CA ASP A 168 4.17 7.51 -27.44
C ASP A 168 3.66 8.88 -26.94
N MET A 169 4.51 9.92 -27.05
CA MET A 169 4.18 11.30 -26.72
C MET A 169 3.59 12.08 -27.92
N GLY A 170 3.40 11.43 -29.08
CA GLY A 170 2.98 12.08 -30.32
C GLY A 170 4.05 12.99 -30.95
N LEU A 171 5.31 12.80 -30.57
CA LEU A 171 6.45 13.60 -31.03
C LEU A 171 7.30 12.79 -32.01
N THR A 172 7.70 13.39 -33.12
CA THR A 172 8.61 12.78 -34.11
C THR A 172 10.00 13.40 -33.96
N LEU A 173 10.77 12.85 -33.03
CA LEU A 173 12.14 13.27 -32.69
C LEU A 173 13.10 12.05 -32.81
N GLU A 174 14.36 12.30 -33.19
CA GLU A 174 15.40 11.25 -33.30
C GLU A 174 15.78 10.65 -31.91
N ASP A 175 16.61 9.59 -31.93
CA ASP A 175 17.06 8.65 -30.84
C ASP A 175 17.63 9.27 -29.53
N LEU A 176 17.04 10.33 -28.99
CA LEU A 176 17.50 11.05 -27.77
C LEU A 176 16.49 10.99 -26.62
N PHE A 177 15.47 10.13 -26.71
CA PHE A 177 14.38 10.04 -25.74
C PHE A 177 14.87 9.77 -24.31
N ASN A 178 15.78 8.81 -24.16
CA ASN A 178 16.31 8.43 -22.85
C ASN A 178 17.09 9.57 -22.18
N GLU A 179 17.84 10.34 -22.95
CA GLU A 179 18.64 11.47 -22.46
C GLU A 179 17.72 12.61 -21.99
N ILE A 180 16.66 12.87 -22.74
CA ILE A 180 15.66 13.90 -22.43
C ILE A 180 14.80 13.49 -21.22
N LYS A 181 14.51 12.19 -21.06
CA LYS A 181 13.81 11.65 -19.88
C LYS A 181 14.63 11.82 -18.60
N GLN A 182 15.94 11.55 -18.67
CA GLN A 182 16.88 11.76 -17.56
C GLN A 182 17.03 13.25 -17.21
N LEU A 183 17.03 14.13 -18.21
CA LEU A 183 17.02 15.59 -18.09
C LEU A 183 15.90 16.12 -17.19
N ALA A 184 14.69 15.62 -17.41
CA ALA A 184 13.52 15.99 -16.65
C ALA A 184 13.58 15.46 -15.20
N GLN A 185 14.12 14.26 -14.98
CA GLN A 185 14.16 13.62 -13.65
C GLN A 185 15.10 14.31 -12.66
N ARG A 186 16.34 14.73 -13.04
CA ARG A 186 17.18 15.48 -12.08
C ARG A 186 16.51 16.78 -11.68
N ALA A 187 15.87 17.41 -12.66
CA ALA A 187 15.31 18.72 -12.46
C ALA A 187 14.12 18.65 -11.48
N ALA A 188 13.27 17.64 -11.60
CA ALA A 188 12.25 17.28 -10.62
C ALA A 188 12.83 16.92 -9.23
N LYS A 189 13.97 16.20 -9.19
CA LYS A 189 14.66 15.89 -7.91
C LYS A 189 15.21 17.14 -7.23
N LEU A 190 15.72 18.11 -7.99
CA LEU A 190 16.16 19.39 -7.46
C LEU A 190 14.98 20.19 -6.89
N GLU A 191 13.84 20.25 -7.62
CA GLU A 191 12.61 20.85 -7.08
C GLU A 191 12.15 20.15 -5.82
N TYR A 192 12.27 18.83 -5.76
CA TYR A 192 11.93 18.06 -4.56
C TYR A 192 12.83 18.41 -3.37
N GLN A 193 14.14 18.59 -3.59
CA GLN A 193 15.05 19.04 -2.54
C GLN A 193 14.77 20.49 -2.11
N GLU A 194 14.46 21.37 -3.05
CA GLU A 194 14.02 22.74 -2.78
C GLU A 194 12.70 22.75 -2.00
N LEU A 195 11.76 21.88 -2.33
CA LEU A 195 10.51 21.66 -1.61
C LEU A 195 10.77 21.23 -0.17
N ILE A 196 11.63 20.22 0.05
CA ILE A 196 12.02 19.76 1.39
C ILE A 196 12.66 20.90 2.19
N ASN A 197 13.59 21.65 1.58
CA ASN A 197 14.22 22.79 2.23
C ASN A 197 13.19 23.89 2.53
N GLY A 198 12.24 24.10 1.61
CA GLY A 198 11.10 24.98 1.78
C GLY A 198 10.28 24.60 3.01
N ILE A 199 9.88 23.34 3.14
CA ILE A 199 9.16 22.79 4.30
C ILE A 199 9.96 23.06 5.59
N LYS A 200 11.25 22.70 5.62
CA LYS A 200 12.12 22.90 6.79
C LYS A 200 12.27 24.39 7.17
N SER A 201 12.27 25.27 6.18
CA SER A 201 12.42 26.72 6.38
C SER A 201 11.14 27.45 6.80
N LYS A 202 9.96 26.78 6.77
CA LYS A 202 8.68 27.39 7.18
C LYS A 202 8.62 27.79 8.66
N GLY A 203 9.51 27.26 9.51
CA GLY A 203 9.55 27.62 10.93
C GLY A 203 8.37 27.06 11.74
N ILE A 204 7.76 25.95 11.30
CA ILE A 204 6.68 25.28 12.03
C ILE A 204 7.26 24.63 13.29
N GLU A 205 7.02 25.23 14.45
CA GLU A 205 7.58 24.79 15.72
C GLU A 205 6.91 23.52 16.28
N ASP A 206 5.61 23.35 16.04
CA ASP A 206 4.89 22.18 16.54
C ASP A 206 5.15 20.96 15.63
N PRO A 207 5.72 19.86 16.17
CA PRO A 207 6.13 18.73 15.36
C PRO A 207 4.96 17.96 14.75
N PHE A 208 3.75 18.03 15.32
CA PHE A 208 2.56 17.38 14.74
C PHE A 208 1.95 18.21 13.62
N VAL A 209 2.01 19.54 13.73
CA VAL A 209 1.64 20.45 12.64
C VAL A 209 2.64 20.29 11.48
N LEU A 210 3.94 20.25 11.76
CA LEU A 210 4.96 20.00 10.74
C LEU A 210 4.79 18.63 10.09
N ALA A 211 4.48 17.59 10.88
CA ALA A 211 4.17 16.26 10.37
C ALA A 211 3.00 16.25 9.39
N TYR A 212 1.90 16.92 9.73
CA TYR A 212 0.74 17.05 8.84
C TYR A 212 1.10 17.80 7.56
N TYR A 213 1.68 18.99 7.68
CA TYR A 213 2.02 19.84 6.55
C TYR A 213 3.02 19.17 5.61
N ALA A 214 4.07 18.54 6.16
CA ALA A 214 5.04 17.82 5.37
C ALA A 214 4.40 16.63 4.65
N ALA A 215 3.54 15.86 5.32
CA ALA A 215 2.85 14.73 4.73
C ALA A 215 1.93 15.15 3.56
N ASP A 216 1.16 16.23 3.73
CA ASP A 216 0.25 16.80 2.73
C ASP A 216 1.01 17.25 1.47
N ILE A 217 2.00 18.12 1.66
CA ILE A 217 2.84 18.66 0.58
C ILE A 217 3.59 17.56 -0.17
N LEU A 218 4.08 16.55 0.57
CA LEU A 218 4.78 15.41 -0.01
C LEU A 218 3.85 14.42 -0.70
N ALA A 219 2.55 14.43 -0.45
CA ALA A 219 1.60 13.53 -1.11
C ALA A 219 1.01 14.16 -2.37
N ILE A 220 0.73 15.46 -2.38
CA ILE A 220 -0.01 16.13 -3.46
C ILE A 220 0.90 16.58 -4.63
N ASN A 221 2.15 16.98 -4.40
CA ASN A 221 2.93 17.63 -5.48
C ASN A 221 3.43 16.65 -6.57
N PRO A 222 2.93 16.69 -7.80
CA PRO A 222 2.90 15.54 -8.71
C PRO A 222 4.26 15.05 -9.25
N GLU A 223 5.39 15.71 -8.99
CA GLU A 223 6.70 15.27 -9.49
C GLU A 223 7.45 14.33 -8.53
N TRP A 224 7.15 14.36 -7.23
CA TRP A 224 7.88 13.53 -6.24
C TRP A 224 7.70 12.03 -6.50
N LYS A 225 6.55 11.61 -7.06
CA LYS A 225 6.21 10.20 -7.33
C LYS A 225 7.17 9.51 -8.30
N TYR A 226 7.95 10.28 -9.06
CA TYR A 226 8.94 9.80 -10.02
C TYR A 226 10.39 9.97 -9.54
N VAL A 227 10.62 10.63 -8.40
CA VAL A 227 11.98 10.98 -7.92
C VAL A 227 12.27 10.60 -6.46
N ASP A 228 11.24 10.31 -5.65
CA ASP A 228 11.42 9.83 -4.27
C ASP A 228 11.07 8.34 -4.10
N ALA A 229 12.12 7.53 -4.03
CA ALA A 229 12.04 6.10 -3.72
C ALA A 229 11.86 5.80 -2.22
N ASN A 230 11.77 6.80 -1.32
CA ASN A 230 11.50 6.56 0.09
C ASN A 230 10.94 7.79 0.86
N PRO A 231 9.62 8.08 0.76
CA PRO A 231 9.00 9.21 1.47
C PRO A 231 9.12 9.12 2.99
N VAL A 232 9.25 7.91 3.55
CA VAL A 232 9.49 7.72 5.00
C VAL A 232 10.85 8.27 5.40
N LYS A 233 11.89 8.04 4.59
CA LYS A 233 13.22 8.59 4.84
C LYS A 233 13.19 10.11 4.77
N THR A 234 12.47 10.67 3.79
CA THR A 234 12.29 12.11 3.66
C THR A 234 11.59 12.72 4.89
N LEU A 235 10.53 12.09 5.39
CA LEU A 235 9.84 12.51 6.61
C LEU A 235 10.75 12.43 7.85
N VAL A 236 11.59 11.40 7.95
CA VAL A 236 12.60 11.29 9.02
C VAL A 236 13.57 12.46 8.98
N ASP A 237 13.98 12.91 7.79
CA ASP A 237 14.92 14.01 7.60
C ASP A 237 14.28 15.40 7.82
N ILE A 238 12.96 15.53 7.64
CA ILE A 238 12.21 16.77 7.89
C ILE A 238 11.93 16.95 9.38
N LEU A 239 11.49 15.89 10.05
CA LEU A 239 10.99 15.98 11.42
C LEU A 239 12.13 15.98 12.45
N PRO A 240 11.93 16.62 13.62
CA PRO A 240 12.94 16.64 14.67
C PRO A 240 13.25 15.23 15.18
N ALA A 241 14.52 14.99 15.54
CA ALA A 241 14.95 13.69 16.08
C ALA A 241 14.26 13.35 17.42
N SER A 242 13.87 14.36 18.20
CA SER A 242 13.13 14.18 19.45
C SER A 242 11.67 13.84 19.18
N ARG A 243 11.32 12.55 19.25
CA ARG A 243 9.96 12.07 19.02
C ARG A 243 9.06 12.41 20.20
N LYS A 244 8.09 13.30 19.98
CA LYS A 244 7.01 13.56 20.94
C LYS A 244 5.85 12.62 20.65
N LYS A 245 5.21 12.10 21.69
CA LYS A 245 3.98 11.31 21.57
C LYS A 245 2.78 12.12 22.03
N MET A 246 1.69 12.03 21.30
CA MET A 246 0.45 12.73 21.61
C MET A 246 -0.75 11.88 21.20
N LYS A 247 -1.84 11.99 21.97
CA LYS A 247 -3.12 11.41 21.56
C LYS A 247 -3.69 12.13 20.35
N LEU A 248 -4.33 11.38 19.45
CA LEU A 248 -4.90 11.93 18.23
C LEU A 248 -5.96 13.03 18.49
N GLU A 249 -6.73 12.94 19.58
CA GLU A 249 -7.67 14.00 19.98
C GLU A 249 -6.97 15.37 20.13
N ASN A 250 -5.77 15.38 20.72
CA ASN A 250 -4.99 16.60 20.97
C ASN A 250 -4.27 17.05 19.70
N ILE A 251 -3.82 16.11 18.87
CA ILE A 251 -3.26 16.42 17.54
C ILE A 251 -4.32 17.14 16.70
N LYS A 252 -5.55 16.60 16.64
CA LYS A 252 -6.68 17.20 15.91
C LYS A 252 -6.97 18.63 16.37
N LEU A 253 -7.02 18.89 17.67
CA LEU A 253 -7.22 20.24 18.20
C LEU A 253 -6.11 21.20 17.73
N LYS A 254 -4.84 20.78 17.85
CA LYS A 254 -3.70 21.58 17.40
C LYS A 254 -3.71 21.88 15.91
N LEU A 255 -4.10 20.91 15.08
CA LEU A 255 -4.21 21.11 13.64
C LEU A 255 -5.29 22.15 13.33
N LYS A 256 -6.49 22.02 13.92
CA LYS A 256 -7.58 22.97 13.67
C LYS A 256 -7.26 24.42 14.07
N ASP A 257 -6.39 24.61 15.05
CA ASP A 257 -5.91 25.93 15.48
C ASP A 257 -4.71 26.45 14.65
N SER A 258 -4.20 25.65 13.70
CA SER A 258 -3.02 25.97 12.90
C SER A 258 -3.38 26.63 11.57
N GLU A 259 -2.58 27.62 11.16
CA GLU A 259 -2.65 28.21 9.81
C GLU A 259 -2.23 27.24 8.69
N TRP A 260 -1.58 26.14 9.03
CA TRP A 260 -1.09 25.10 8.10
C TRP A 260 -2.12 23.99 7.87
N TYR A 261 -3.28 24.06 8.51
CA TYR A 261 -4.35 23.10 8.33
C TYR A 261 -5.16 23.39 7.08
N THR A 262 -5.27 22.36 6.25
CA THR A 262 -6.02 22.33 5.00
C THR A 262 -7.19 21.37 5.17
N THR A 263 -8.37 21.76 4.71
CA THR A 263 -9.53 20.84 4.64
C THR A 263 -9.37 19.94 3.45
N TYR A 264 -9.56 18.64 3.65
CA TYR A 264 -9.48 17.65 2.60
C TYR A 264 -10.87 17.04 2.34
N ASP A 265 -11.30 16.94 1.08
CA ASP A 265 -12.56 16.26 0.73
C ASP A 265 -12.33 14.75 0.68
N VAL A 266 -12.53 14.11 1.83
CA VAL A 266 -12.19 12.69 2.01
C VAL A 266 -13.23 11.80 1.31
N GLN A 267 -12.84 11.16 0.22
CA GLN A 267 -13.65 10.23 -0.55
C GLN A 267 -13.60 8.81 0.03
N SER A 268 -12.42 8.36 0.50
CA SER A 268 -12.29 7.01 1.01
C SER A 268 -12.71 6.87 2.46
N LYS A 269 -13.52 5.83 2.73
CA LYS A 269 -13.81 5.37 4.10
C LYS A 269 -12.59 4.78 4.80
N SER A 270 -11.53 4.43 4.06
CA SER A 270 -10.29 3.88 4.63
C SER A 270 -9.31 4.95 5.11
N SER A 271 -9.55 6.23 4.83
CA SER A 271 -8.73 7.35 5.27
C SER A 271 -9.13 7.73 6.70
N LEU A 272 -8.75 6.88 7.66
CA LEU A 272 -9.29 6.90 9.01
C LEU A 272 -8.91 8.16 9.79
N LEU A 273 -7.64 8.59 9.69
CA LEU A 273 -7.14 9.76 10.40
C LEU A 273 -7.71 11.05 9.79
N LEU A 274 -7.73 11.16 8.46
CA LEU A 274 -8.32 12.30 7.76
C LEU A 274 -9.80 12.46 8.11
N ASN A 275 -10.58 11.39 7.95
CA ASN A 275 -12.00 11.38 8.32
C ASN A 275 -12.22 11.78 9.79
N TYR A 276 -11.37 11.32 10.72
CA TYR A 276 -11.45 11.69 12.13
C TYR A 276 -11.12 13.19 12.35
N ILE A 277 -10.07 13.71 11.71
CA ILE A 277 -9.64 15.11 11.81
C ILE A 277 -10.73 16.05 11.24
N GLU A 278 -11.26 15.74 10.06
CA GLU A 278 -12.34 16.47 9.40
C GLU A 278 -13.66 16.43 10.17
N GLY A 279 -13.83 15.44 11.05
CA GLY A 279 -15.00 15.35 11.94
C GLY A 279 -16.19 14.60 11.35
N SER A 280 -15.93 13.71 10.39
CA SER A 280 -16.90 12.68 10.01
C SER A 280 -17.18 11.73 11.18
N ASN A 281 -18.37 11.11 11.21
CA ASN A 281 -18.82 10.23 12.30
C ASN A 281 -17.97 8.95 12.42
N MET A 282 -16.84 9.07 13.10
CA MET A 282 -15.89 7.99 13.38
C MET A 282 -15.98 7.49 14.82
N ILE A 283 -15.48 6.28 15.06
CA ILE A 283 -15.44 5.63 16.38
C ILE A 283 -14.60 6.49 17.35
N ASN A 284 -15.21 6.94 18.45
CA ASN A 284 -14.57 7.81 19.46
C ASN A 284 -13.22 7.28 19.99
N GLU A 285 -13.02 5.96 19.96
CA GLU A 285 -11.82 5.27 20.44
C GLU A 285 -10.54 5.64 19.67
N ILE A 286 -10.66 6.10 18.42
CA ILE A 286 -9.52 6.54 17.60
C ILE A 286 -8.83 7.77 18.20
N GLY A 287 -9.57 8.64 18.90
CA GLY A 287 -9.01 9.83 19.55
C GLY A 287 -7.99 9.52 20.65
N GLU A 288 -8.12 8.36 21.29
CA GLU A 288 -7.24 7.89 22.36
C GLU A 288 -5.90 7.34 21.86
N LEU A 289 -5.78 7.07 20.55
CA LEU A 289 -4.56 6.53 19.96
C LEU A 289 -3.39 7.51 20.16
N GLN A 290 -2.33 7.04 20.82
CA GLN A 290 -1.09 7.80 20.98
C GLN A 290 -0.14 7.51 19.82
N LEU A 291 0.23 8.56 19.08
CA LEU A 291 1.18 8.51 17.98
C LEU A 291 2.37 9.41 18.27
N SER A 292 3.56 8.98 17.86
CA SER A 292 4.65 9.94 17.66
C SER A 292 4.39 10.83 16.46
N ASP A 293 5.02 12.00 16.44
CA ASP A 293 5.07 12.91 15.29
C ASP A 293 5.44 12.20 13.98
N LEU A 294 6.47 11.35 14.00
CA LEU A 294 6.87 10.58 12.82
C LEU A 294 5.82 9.53 12.40
N GLU A 295 5.27 8.78 13.36
CA GLU A 295 4.23 7.79 13.05
C GLU A 295 3.00 8.47 12.45
N PHE A 296 2.60 9.59 13.04
CA PHE A 296 1.51 10.42 12.52
C PHE A 296 1.81 10.90 11.10
N ALA A 297 2.99 11.45 10.83
CA ALA A 297 3.38 11.90 9.50
C ALA A 297 3.31 10.80 8.44
N ILE A 298 3.82 9.60 8.77
CA ILE A 298 3.84 8.48 7.84
C ILE A 298 2.42 8.03 7.50
N TYR A 299 1.53 7.91 8.49
CA TYR A 299 0.14 7.52 8.22
C TYR A 299 -0.59 8.60 7.43
N MET A 300 -0.45 9.87 7.81
CA MET A 300 -1.06 10.99 7.08
C MET A 300 -0.60 11.03 5.63
N TYR A 301 0.70 10.82 5.37
CA TYR A 301 1.25 10.82 4.02
C TYR A 301 0.57 9.76 3.15
N TYR A 302 0.38 8.54 3.68
CA TYR A 302 -0.29 7.48 2.91
C TYR A 302 -1.79 7.72 2.75
N GLU A 303 -2.46 8.35 3.71
CA GLU A 303 -3.87 8.73 3.56
C GLU A 303 -4.04 9.85 2.53
N PHE A 304 -3.24 10.92 2.58
CA PHE A 304 -3.26 11.95 1.54
C PHE A 304 -2.94 11.39 0.16
N PHE A 305 -1.94 10.52 0.07
CA PHE A 305 -1.55 9.93 -1.21
C PHE A 305 -2.66 9.01 -1.76
N LEU A 306 -3.34 8.26 -0.90
CA LEU A 306 -4.50 7.48 -1.30
C LEU A 306 -5.61 8.37 -1.85
N GLU A 307 -5.95 9.44 -1.12
CA GLU A 307 -7.02 10.35 -1.53
C GLU A 307 -6.69 11.06 -2.86
N GLU A 308 -5.43 11.48 -3.05
CA GLU A 308 -4.98 12.06 -4.32
C GLU A 308 -5.17 11.09 -5.50
N LEU A 309 -4.93 9.79 -5.29
CA LEU A 309 -5.07 8.77 -6.33
C LEU A 309 -6.52 8.39 -6.66
N ILE A 310 -7.48 8.66 -5.78
CA ILE A 310 -8.90 8.30 -5.97
C ILE A 310 -9.79 9.50 -6.31
N THR A 311 -9.20 10.70 -6.38
CA THR A 311 -9.92 11.93 -6.76
C THR A 311 -10.12 12.04 -8.30
N ASP A 312 -9.76 10.97 -9.04
CA ASP A 312 -10.04 10.77 -10.48
C ASP A 312 -11.37 10.05 -10.75
#